data_AF-A0A1S2MIX8-F1
#
_entry.id   AF-A0A1S2MIX8-F1
#
_cell.length_a   1.000
_cell.length_b   1.000
_cell.length_c   1.000
_cell.angle_alpha   90.00
_cell.angle_beta   90.00
_cell.angle_gamma   90.00
#
_symmetry.space_group_name_H-M   'P 1'
#
loop_
_entity.id
_entity.type
_entity.pdbx_description
1 polymer ?
#
loop_
_entity_poly.entity_id
_entity_poly.type
_entity_poly.pdbx_seq_one_letter_code
_entity_poly.pdbx_strand_id
1 'polypeptide(L)'
;MAEINHRFLKDNDGEEFYPITHVDAVQGFDQTGTDTALTDINDKINQLQTTIGTMQKQMDGMALDVISLAGDTGWVDYTVGNAEKNGAISAGYKCMIREVSVGFAGAKNFKLRTIRVNISKVPHNTPIAQLPTGFIDQTVRFSPAVSSGHTPPIVSVATSGEMKVYFPTEDRDGAQWVYGQYTWIVD
;
A
#
# COMPACT_ATOMS: atom_id res chain seq x y z
N MET A 1 -55.48 -31.97 10.36
CA MET A 1 -56.03 -30.61 10.20
C MET A 1 -57.54 -30.75 10.05
N ALA A 2 -58.33 -30.12 10.91
CA ALA A 2 -59.79 -30.15 10.79
C ALA A 2 -60.22 -29.22 9.66
N GLU A 3 -61.09 -29.69 8.77
CA GLU A 3 -61.65 -28.90 7.67
C GLU A 3 -62.60 -27.86 8.26
N ILE A 4 -62.34 -26.58 8.01
CA ILE A 4 -63.20 -25.48 8.48
C ILE A 4 -64.33 -25.32 7.45
N ASN A 5 -65.56 -25.60 7.86
CA ASN A 5 -66.73 -25.44 7.00
C ASN A 5 -67.06 -23.94 6.85
N HIS A 6 -66.93 -23.40 5.63
CA HIS A 6 -67.30 -22.00 5.34
C HIS A 6 -68.82 -21.90 5.19
N ARG A 7 -69.47 -21.03 5.98
CA ARG A 7 -70.92 -20.78 5.90
C ARG A 7 -71.15 -19.32 5.53
N PHE A 8 -71.97 -19.07 4.51
CA PHE A 8 -72.38 -17.74 4.10
C PHE A 8 -73.57 -17.26 4.92
N LEU A 9 -73.63 -15.95 5.19
CA LEU A 9 -74.77 -15.32 5.84
C LEU A 9 -75.84 -15.04 4.79
N LYS A 10 -77.09 -15.29 5.16
CA LYS A 10 -78.25 -15.05 4.32
C LYS A 10 -79.18 -14.06 5.00
N ASP A 11 -79.76 -13.16 4.23
CA ASP A 11 -80.79 -12.26 4.73
C ASP A 11 -82.12 -12.99 4.91
N ASN A 12 -83.18 -12.25 5.27
CA ASN A 12 -84.50 -12.83 5.50
C ASN A 12 -85.14 -13.42 4.24
N ASP A 13 -84.68 -13.02 3.05
CA ASP A 13 -85.16 -13.48 1.76
C ASP A 13 -84.30 -14.65 1.21
N GLY A 14 -83.24 -15.02 1.93
CA GLY A 14 -82.36 -16.13 1.59
C GLY A 14 -81.19 -15.76 0.67
N GLU A 15 -81.04 -14.46 0.36
CA GLU A 15 -79.96 -13.91 -0.45
C GLU A 15 -78.68 -13.75 0.39
N GLU A 16 -77.54 -14.06 -0.22
CA GLU A 16 -76.25 -13.95 0.46
C GLU A 16 -75.85 -12.48 0.63
N PHE A 17 -75.39 -12.12 1.83
CA PHE A 17 -74.90 -10.78 2.09
C PHE A 17 -73.60 -10.79 2.89
N TYR A 18 -72.87 -9.68 2.81
CA TYR A 18 -71.62 -9.46 3.53
C TYR A 18 -71.85 -8.42 4.62
N PRO A 19 -71.77 -8.79 5.91
CA PRO A 19 -71.95 -7.84 6.99
C PRO A 19 -70.78 -6.86 7.03
N ILE A 20 -71.08 -5.58 7.24
CA ILE A 20 -70.08 -4.60 7.64
C ILE A 20 -69.90 -4.74 9.15
N THR A 21 -68.70 -5.09 9.59
CA THR A 21 -68.35 -5.26 11.00
C THR A 21 -67.16 -4.38 11.37
N HIS A 22 -67.08 -3.97 12.64
CA HIS A 22 -65.89 -3.29 13.15
C HIS A 22 -64.76 -4.31 13.35
N VAL A 23 -63.50 -3.91 13.17
CA VAL A 23 -62.33 -4.81 13.29
C VAL A 23 -62.27 -5.49 14.67
N ASP A 24 -62.68 -4.80 15.72
CA ASP A 24 -62.70 -5.34 17.10
C ASP A 24 -63.73 -6.47 17.31
N ALA A 25 -64.74 -6.56 16.41
CA ALA A 25 -65.77 -7.58 16.47
C ALA A 25 -65.40 -8.85 15.68
N VAL A 26 -64.22 -8.89 15.05
CA VAL A 26 -63.73 -10.04 14.28
C VAL A 26 -62.71 -10.83 15.11
N GLN A 27 -63.13 -12.00 15.63
CA GLN A 27 -62.20 -12.94 16.27
C GLN A 27 -61.34 -13.65 15.22
N GLY A 28 -60.03 -13.72 15.47
CA GLY A 28 -59.07 -14.38 14.57
C GLY A 28 -58.48 -13.48 13.49
N PHE A 29 -58.82 -12.18 13.47
CA PHE A 29 -58.08 -11.21 12.66
C PHE A 29 -56.71 -10.97 13.32
N ASP A 30 -55.67 -11.56 12.75
CA ASP A 30 -54.31 -11.52 13.25
C ASP A 30 -53.68 -10.12 13.02
N GLN A 31 -54.01 -9.16 13.90
CA GLN A 31 -53.32 -7.86 13.94
C GLN A 31 -51.83 -8.03 14.28
N THR A 32 -51.50 -9.09 15.03
CA THR A 32 -50.14 -9.47 15.41
C THR A 32 -49.25 -9.79 14.20
N GLY A 33 -49.78 -10.28 13.07
CA GLY A 33 -49.04 -10.52 11.83
C GLY A 33 -48.51 -9.23 11.16
N THR A 34 -49.20 -8.10 11.35
CA THR A 34 -48.78 -6.80 10.81
C THR A 34 -47.76 -6.13 11.75
N ASP A 35 -48.00 -6.20 13.06
CA ASP A 35 -47.07 -5.70 14.08
C ASP A 35 -45.75 -6.49 14.11
N THR A 36 -45.79 -7.80 13.87
CA THR A 36 -44.57 -8.63 13.73
C THR A 36 -43.81 -8.31 12.45
N ALA A 37 -44.49 -8.12 11.32
CA ALA A 37 -43.83 -7.72 10.08
C ALA A 37 -43.16 -6.33 10.19
N LEU A 38 -43.82 -5.37 10.85
CA LEU A 38 -43.26 -4.04 11.10
C LEU A 38 -42.08 -4.10 12.09
N THR A 39 -42.18 -4.93 13.13
CA THR A 39 -41.11 -5.15 14.09
C THR A 39 -39.88 -5.78 13.42
N ASP A 40 -40.09 -6.81 12.60
CA ASP A 40 -39.04 -7.48 11.82
C ASP A 40 -38.34 -6.52 10.84
N ILE A 41 -39.09 -5.61 10.21
CA ILE A 41 -38.53 -4.58 9.34
C ILE A 41 -37.63 -3.64 10.16
N ASN A 42 -38.08 -3.23 11.34
CA ASN A 42 -37.31 -2.32 12.19
C ASN A 42 -36.00 -2.96 12.67
N ASP A 43 -36.04 -4.24 13.05
CA ASP A 43 -34.85 -4.99 13.43
C ASP A 43 -33.87 -5.15 12.26
N LYS A 44 -34.37 -5.43 11.06
CA LYS A 44 -33.55 -5.46 9.83
C LYS A 44 -32.93 -4.10 9.54
N ILE A 45 -33.65 -3.00 9.74
CA ILE A 45 -33.11 -1.63 9.58
C ILE A 45 -31.97 -1.40 10.57
N ASN A 46 -32.13 -1.77 11.84
CA ASN A 46 -31.08 -1.62 12.85
C ASN A 46 -29.83 -2.45 12.53
N GLN A 47 -30.03 -3.68 12.02
CA GLN A 47 -28.93 -4.51 11.55
C GLN A 47 -28.21 -3.87 10.36
N LEU A 48 -28.95 -3.37 9.37
CA LEU A 48 -28.39 -2.66 8.21
C LEU A 48 -27.60 -1.42 8.63
N GLN A 49 -28.11 -0.62 9.58
CA GLN A 49 -27.38 0.53 10.13
C GLN A 49 -26.05 0.11 10.76
N THR A 50 -26.03 -1.00 11.49
CA THR A 50 -24.80 -1.55 12.08
C THR A 50 -23.81 -2.03 11.02
N THR A 51 -24.29 -2.72 9.99
CA THR A 51 -23.46 -3.17 8.86
C THR A 51 -22.90 -1.98 8.08
N ILE A 52 -23.72 -0.98 7.76
CA ILE A 52 -23.29 0.25 7.07
C ILE A 52 -22.24 0.98 7.90
N GLY A 53 -22.44 1.14 9.22
CA GLY A 53 -21.45 1.76 10.10
C GLY A 53 -20.13 0.99 10.16
N THR A 54 -20.18 -0.34 10.07
CA THR A 54 -18.96 -1.18 10.00
C THR A 54 -18.26 -1.03 8.65
N MET A 55 -19.03 -1.03 7.55
CA MET A 55 -18.50 -0.81 6.20
C MET A 55 -17.86 0.58 6.06
N GLN A 56 -18.47 1.62 6.64
CA GLN A 56 -17.87 2.96 6.68
C GLN A 56 -16.56 2.98 7.44
N LYS A 57 -16.48 2.36 8.62
CA LYS A 57 -15.20 2.23 9.35
C LYS A 57 -14.13 1.49 8.55
N GLN A 58 -14.52 0.44 7.83
CA GLN A 58 -13.60 -0.29 6.94
C GLN A 58 -13.16 0.58 5.76
N MET A 59 -14.08 1.32 5.14
CA MET A 59 -13.78 2.26 4.05
C MET A 59 -12.87 3.41 4.51
N ASP A 60 -13.10 3.96 5.71
CA ASP A 60 -12.26 5.00 6.29
C ASP A 60 -10.85 4.47 6.57
N GLY A 61 -10.73 3.22 7.08
CA GLY A 61 -9.46 2.53 7.23
C GLY A 61 -8.74 2.30 5.89
N MET A 62 -9.46 1.79 4.88
CA MET A 62 -8.91 1.57 3.55
C MET A 62 -8.51 2.87 2.86
N ALA A 63 -9.25 3.97 3.05
CA ALA A 63 -8.88 5.28 2.48
C ALA A 63 -7.57 5.79 3.07
N LEU A 64 -7.33 5.56 4.37
CA LEU A 64 -6.06 5.88 5.00
C LEU A 64 -4.91 5.00 4.46
N ASP A 65 -5.15 3.71 4.25
CA ASP A 65 -4.16 2.80 3.65
C ASP A 65 -3.87 3.12 2.17
N VAL A 66 -4.87 3.55 1.40
CA VAL A 66 -4.70 3.96 0.00
C VAL A 66 -3.98 5.31 -0.12
N ILE A 67 -4.22 6.27 0.78
CA ILE A 67 -3.45 7.53 0.83
C ILE A 67 -2.01 7.31 1.32
N SER A 68 -1.77 6.21 2.06
CA SER A 68 -0.44 5.75 2.46
C SER A 68 0.40 5.14 1.31
N LEU A 69 -0.12 5.22 0.08
CA LEU A 69 0.44 4.80 -1.22
C LEU A 69 1.97 4.62 -1.18
N ALA A 70 2.35 3.37 -0.93
CA ALA A 70 3.71 2.90 -1.07
C ALA A 70 4.11 3.00 -2.55
N GLY A 71 4.80 4.08 -2.92
CA GLY A 71 5.30 4.28 -4.27
C GLY A 71 6.66 3.61 -4.44
N ASP A 72 6.84 2.79 -5.46
CA ASP A 72 8.12 2.17 -5.80
C ASP A 72 8.53 2.58 -7.21
N THR A 73 9.69 3.23 -7.34
CA THR A 73 10.22 3.62 -8.66
C THR A 73 10.68 2.42 -9.48
N GLY A 74 10.79 1.24 -8.87
CA GLY A 74 11.57 0.13 -9.39
C GLY A 74 13.06 0.48 -9.45
N TRP A 75 13.84 -0.41 -10.05
CA TRP A 75 15.25 -0.14 -10.29
C TRP A 75 15.42 0.76 -11.52
N VAL A 76 16.00 1.93 -11.30
CA VAL A 76 16.30 2.93 -12.33
C VAL A 76 17.80 2.91 -12.59
N ASP A 77 18.17 2.77 -13.86
CA ASP A 77 19.56 2.77 -14.30
C ASP A 77 20.16 4.20 -14.24
N TYR A 78 21.45 4.34 -13.91
CA TYR A 78 22.17 5.61 -13.96
C TYR A 78 23.48 5.50 -14.74
N THR A 79 23.91 6.60 -15.35
CA THR A 79 25.13 6.63 -16.17
C THR A 79 26.39 6.66 -15.30
N VAL A 80 27.41 5.90 -15.74
CA VAL A 80 28.77 5.93 -15.18
C VAL A 80 29.70 6.40 -16.31
N GLY A 81 30.50 7.44 -16.05
CA GLY A 81 31.34 8.10 -17.06
C GLY A 81 32.81 7.69 -16.98
N ASN A 82 33.44 7.91 -15.82
CA ASN A 82 34.88 7.73 -15.62
C ASN A 82 35.24 6.36 -15.01
N ALA A 83 34.40 5.35 -15.18
CA ALA A 83 34.64 3.98 -14.74
C ALA A 83 33.87 3.01 -15.63
N GLU A 84 34.22 1.73 -15.58
CA GLU A 84 33.53 0.69 -16.33
C GLU A 84 32.28 0.23 -15.60
N LYS A 85 31.12 0.58 -16.15
CA LYS A 85 29.82 0.22 -15.57
C LYS A 85 29.57 -1.29 -15.62
N ASN A 86 29.10 -1.84 -14.51
CA ASN A 86 28.76 -3.26 -14.32
C ASN A 86 29.94 -4.22 -14.53
N GLY A 87 31.17 -3.74 -14.34
CA GLY A 87 32.40 -4.50 -14.61
C GLY A 87 33.07 -5.11 -13.38
N ALA A 88 32.61 -4.84 -12.15
CA ALA A 88 33.21 -5.43 -10.94
C ALA A 88 32.91 -6.93 -10.83
N ILE A 89 31.62 -7.27 -10.78
CA ILE A 89 31.13 -8.63 -10.61
C ILE A 89 30.15 -8.92 -11.74
N SER A 90 30.54 -9.84 -12.63
CA SER A 90 29.77 -10.19 -13.84
C SER A 90 28.39 -10.77 -13.52
N ALA A 91 28.31 -11.64 -12.50
CA ALA A 91 27.08 -12.23 -11.97
C ALA A 91 26.41 -11.36 -10.88
N GLY A 92 26.89 -10.13 -10.66
CA GLY A 92 26.38 -9.22 -9.64
C GLY A 92 25.18 -8.39 -10.10
N TYR A 93 24.60 -7.61 -9.19
CA TYR A 93 23.57 -6.64 -9.54
C TYR A 93 24.15 -5.50 -10.40
N LYS A 94 23.29 -4.83 -11.18
CA LYS A 94 23.67 -3.70 -12.02
C LYS A 94 23.66 -2.38 -11.23
N CYS A 95 24.41 -1.39 -11.71
CA CYS A 95 24.39 -0.01 -11.24
C CYS A 95 23.00 0.62 -11.44
N MET A 96 22.23 0.68 -10.35
CA MET A 96 20.86 1.16 -10.36
C MET A 96 20.55 1.87 -9.04
N ILE A 97 19.55 2.74 -9.06
CA ILE A 97 18.96 3.39 -7.88
C ILE A 97 17.48 2.99 -7.75
N ARG A 98 16.93 3.09 -6.54
CA ARG A 98 15.51 2.83 -6.26
C ARG A 98 15.05 3.69 -5.10
N GLU A 99 13.86 4.27 -5.22
CA GLU A 99 13.14 4.92 -4.13
C GLU A 99 11.85 4.15 -3.86
N VAL A 100 11.65 3.80 -2.59
CA VAL A 100 10.40 3.21 -2.08
C VAL A 100 9.83 4.17 -1.05
N SER A 101 8.71 4.80 -1.35
CA SER A 101 7.92 5.57 -0.40
C SER A 101 7.11 4.59 0.45
N VAL A 102 7.07 4.82 1.75
CA VAL A 102 6.28 4.04 2.71
C VAL A 102 5.43 5.03 3.49
N GLY A 103 4.11 4.97 3.27
CA GLY A 103 3.16 5.75 4.05
C GLY A 103 2.55 4.94 5.18
N PHE A 104 2.10 5.63 6.23
CA PHE A 104 1.31 5.02 7.30
C PHE A 104 0.14 5.92 7.66
N ALA A 105 -1.04 5.32 7.87
CA ALA A 105 -2.18 6.01 8.44
C ALA A 105 -1.85 6.56 9.85
N GLY A 106 -1.87 7.88 10.03
CA GLY A 106 -1.66 8.50 11.33
C GLY A 106 -0.20 8.50 11.86
N ALA A 107 0.77 8.12 11.02
CA ALA A 107 2.20 8.19 11.32
C ALA A 107 2.96 8.96 10.23
N LYS A 108 4.21 9.34 10.54
CA LYS A 108 5.05 10.05 9.57
C LYS A 108 5.44 9.09 8.43
N ASN A 109 5.17 9.49 7.20
CA ASN A 109 5.64 8.79 6.01
C ASN A 109 7.17 8.93 5.91
N PHE A 110 7.84 7.92 5.35
CA PHE A 110 9.26 7.99 5.05
C PHE A 110 9.55 7.37 3.69
N LYS A 111 10.74 7.61 3.17
CA LYS A 111 11.21 6.97 1.94
C LYS A 111 12.46 6.15 2.21
N LEU A 112 12.60 5.04 1.52
CA LEU A 112 13.83 4.26 1.46
C LEU A 112 14.48 4.53 0.12
N ARG A 113 15.71 5.03 0.12
CA ARG A 113 16.50 5.18 -1.09
C ARG A 113 17.62 4.16 -1.07
N THR A 114 17.87 3.55 -2.22
CA THR A 114 18.92 2.55 -2.38
C THR A 114 19.78 2.88 -3.60
N ILE A 115 21.10 2.77 -3.44
CA ILE A 115 22.07 2.84 -4.53
C ILE A 115 22.76 1.48 -4.63
N ARG A 116 22.87 0.95 -5.85
CA ARG A 116 23.74 -0.17 -6.19
C ARG A 116 24.90 0.31 -7.03
N VAL A 117 26.10 -0.11 -6.66
CA VAL A 117 27.36 0.20 -7.33
C VAL A 117 28.02 -1.12 -7.75
N ASN A 118 28.34 -1.25 -9.03
CA ASN A 118 29.07 -2.37 -9.60
C ASN A 118 29.95 -1.78 -10.72
N ILE A 119 31.18 -1.38 -10.42
CA ILE A 119 32.04 -0.65 -11.34
C ILE A 119 33.49 -1.16 -11.28
N SER A 120 34.18 -1.22 -12.41
CA SER A 120 35.62 -1.52 -12.49
C SER A 120 36.41 -0.31 -13.00
N LYS A 121 37.73 -0.36 -12.86
CA LYS A 121 38.67 0.70 -13.28
C LYS A 121 38.32 2.07 -12.66
N VAL A 122 38.14 2.09 -11.36
CA VAL A 122 37.57 3.25 -10.65
C VAL A 122 38.65 4.26 -10.26
N PRO A 123 38.66 5.48 -10.82
CA PRO A 123 39.63 6.51 -10.45
C PRO A 123 39.37 7.07 -9.04
N HIS A 124 40.45 7.42 -8.35
CA HIS A 124 40.38 8.09 -7.05
C HIS A 124 39.84 9.53 -7.20
N ASN A 125 38.89 9.90 -6.34
CA ASN A 125 38.38 11.28 -6.16
C ASN A 125 37.95 11.99 -7.47
N THR A 126 37.52 11.21 -8.46
CA THR A 126 37.02 11.73 -9.74
C THR A 126 35.53 11.45 -9.84
N PRO A 127 34.69 12.37 -10.34
CA PRO A 127 33.27 12.10 -10.54
C PRO A 127 33.07 10.86 -11.42
N ILE A 128 32.39 9.82 -10.91
CA ILE A 128 32.14 8.57 -11.64
C ILE A 128 30.72 8.48 -12.16
N ALA A 129 29.75 9.12 -11.50
CA ALA A 129 28.35 9.13 -11.89
C ALA A 129 27.69 10.43 -11.43
N GLN A 130 26.57 10.75 -12.08
CA GLN A 130 25.69 11.86 -11.73
C GLN A 130 24.28 11.29 -11.54
N LEU A 131 23.82 11.21 -10.29
CA LEU A 131 22.46 10.77 -9.98
C LEU A 131 21.46 11.90 -10.26
N PRO A 132 20.16 11.58 -10.48
CA PRO A 132 19.12 12.58 -10.68
C PRO A 132 19.05 13.59 -9.53
N THR A 133 18.88 14.86 -9.88
CA THR A 133 18.70 15.94 -8.90
C THR A 133 17.49 15.64 -8.02
N GLY A 134 17.64 15.81 -6.71
CA GLY A 134 16.59 15.52 -5.72
C GLY A 134 16.53 14.06 -5.24
N PHE A 135 17.38 13.16 -5.76
CA PHE A 135 17.52 11.80 -5.21
C PHE A 135 18.40 11.76 -3.94
N ILE A 136 19.25 12.77 -3.71
CA ILE A 136 20.13 12.85 -2.54
C ILE A 136 19.83 14.14 -1.77
N ASP A 137 19.18 14.03 -0.61
CA ASP A 137 18.86 15.21 0.21
C ASP A 137 19.99 15.59 1.17
N GLN A 138 20.79 14.59 1.56
CA GLN A 138 21.97 14.75 2.41
C GLN A 138 23.11 13.92 1.83
N THR A 139 24.35 14.40 1.94
CA THR A 139 25.51 13.67 1.44
C THR A 139 25.59 12.30 2.11
N VAL A 140 25.53 11.23 1.32
CA VAL A 140 25.64 9.86 1.81
C VAL A 140 27.04 9.32 1.57
N ARG A 141 27.55 8.57 2.55
CA ARG A 141 28.85 7.91 2.50
C ARG A 141 28.73 6.48 2.98
N PHE A 142 29.29 5.55 2.24
CA PHE A 142 29.26 4.13 2.59
C PHE A 142 30.51 3.39 2.09
N SER A 143 30.80 2.27 2.73
CA SER A 143 31.95 1.42 2.43
C SER A 143 31.51 0.16 1.66
N PRO A 144 31.64 0.13 0.33
CA PRO A 144 31.40 -1.07 -0.47
C PRO A 144 32.55 -2.09 -0.36
N ALA A 145 32.36 -3.27 -0.96
CA ALA A 145 33.44 -4.21 -1.20
C ALA A 145 34.35 -3.75 -2.34
N VAL A 146 35.59 -4.23 -2.34
CA VAL A 146 36.66 -3.93 -3.30
C VAL A 146 37.40 -5.22 -3.67
N SER A 147 38.25 -5.17 -4.70
CA SER A 147 39.17 -6.26 -5.06
C SER A 147 39.90 -6.85 -3.84
N SER A 148 40.12 -8.17 -3.88
CA SER A 148 40.79 -8.90 -2.78
C SER A 148 42.15 -8.29 -2.44
N GLY A 149 42.46 -8.18 -1.15
CA GLY A 149 43.73 -7.64 -0.66
C GLY A 149 43.78 -6.12 -0.52
N HIS A 150 42.71 -5.41 -0.86
CA HIS A 150 42.62 -3.95 -0.74
C HIS A 150 41.71 -3.54 0.42
N THR A 151 41.96 -2.34 0.95
CA THR A 151 41.11 -1.77 2.00
C THR A 151 39.85 -1.18 1.34
N PRO A 152 38.64 -1.48 1.88
CA PRO A 152 37.39 -0.94 1.34
C PRO A 152 37.43 0.58 1.16
N PRO A 153 37.13 1.10 -0.05
CA PRO A 153 37.06 2.53 -0.29
C PRO A 153 35.78 3.13 0.30
N ILE A 154 35.67 4.46 0.27
CA ILE A 154 34.43 5.16 0.58
C ILE A 154 33.79 5.67 -0.71
N VAL A 155 32.55 5.27 -0.96
CA VAL A 155 31.69 5.93 -1.95
C VAL A 155 31.02 7.10 -1.26
N SER A 156 31.15 8.29 -1.83
CA SER A 156 30.46 9.51 -1.38
C SER A 156 29.55 9.99 -2.51
N VAL A 157 28.31 10.32 -2.18
CA VAL A 157 27.38 10.97 -3.10
C VAL A 157 26.93 12.28 -2.50
N ALA A 158 27.24 13.39 -3.16
CA ALA A 158 26.84 14.73 -2.73
C ALA A 158 25.35 14.98 -3.00
N THR A 159 24.77 15.99 -2.36
CA THR A 159 23.38 16.44 -2.59
C THR A 159 23.12 16.91 -4.03
N SER A 160 24.18 17.30 -4.75
CA SER A 160 24.12 17.57 -6.19
C SER A 160 23.87 16.31 -7.03
N GLY A 161 23.98 15.11 -6.45
CA GLY A 161 23.95 13.82 -7.14
C GLY A 161 25.32 13.34 -7.64
N GLU A 162 26.37 14.14 -7.48
CA GLU A 162 27.73 13.75 -7.88
C GLU A 162 28.24 12.60 -7.01
N MET A 163 28.64 11.50 -7.64
CA MET A 163 29.22 10.33 -6.98
C MET A 163 30.73 10.26 -7.22
N LYS A 164 31.49 10.07 -6.13
CA LYS A 164 32.94 9.89 -6.11
C LYS A 164 33.34 8.71 -5.25
N VAL A 165 34.49 8.11 -5.56
CA VAL A 165 35.09 7.03 -4.76
C VAL A 165 36.43 7.47 -4.22
N TYR A 166 36.66 7.22 -2.93
CA TYR A 166 37.86 7.59 -2.21
C TYR A 166 38.59 6.33 -1.76
N PHE A 167 39.68 6.04 -2.45
CA PHE A 167 40.61 4.98 -2.10
C PHE A 167 41.70 5.44 -1.11
N PRO A 168 42.17 4.54 -0.23
CA PRO A 168 43.46 4.66 0.48
C PRO A 168 44.61 4.94 -0.49
N THR A 169 45.73 5.46 0.02
CA THR A 169 46.83 5.97 -0.81
C THR A 169 47.45 4.89 -1.70
N GLU A 170 47.55 3.68 -1.17
CA GLU A 170 48.05 2.46 -1.81
C GLU A 170 47.19 1.98 -3.00
N ASP A 171 45.91 2.37 -3.05
CA ASP A 171 44.91 1.84 -3.99
C ASP A 171 44.40 2.93 -4.97
N ARG A 172 45.23 3.95 -5.26
CA ARG A 172 44.84 5.08 -6.13
C ARG A 172 45.27 4.94 -7.60
N ASP A 173 45.68 3.74 -8.00
CA ASP A 173 46.12 3.45 -9.38
C ASP A 173 44.96 3.36 -10.38
N GLY A 174 43.71 3.30 -9.90
CA GLY A 174 42.51 3.23 -10.72
C GLY A 174 42.24 1.85 -11.30
N ALA A 175 42.90 0.80 -10.80
CA ALA A 175 42.73 -0.57 -11.28
C ALA A 175 41.62 -1.33 -10.53
N GLN A 176 41.20 -0.85 -9.36
CA GLN A 176 40.28 -1.55 -8.46
C GLN A 176 38.85 -1.54 -9.01
N TRP A 177 38.11 -2.55 -8.59
CA TRP A 177 36.66 -2.59 -8.75
C TRP A 177 35.96 -2.28 -7.43
N VAL A 178 34.73 -1.79 -7.52
CA VAL A 178 33.88 -1.47 -6.39
C VAL A 178 32.51 -2.11 -6.56
N TYR A 179 32.06 -2.84 -5.55
CA TYR A 179 30.78 -3.53 -5.53
C TYR A 179 30.08 -3.34 -4.19
N GLY A 180 28.90 -2.72 -4.19
CA GLY A 180 28.16 -2.48 -2.95
C GLY A 180 26.74 -1.99 -3.18
N GLN A 181 25.91 -2.19 -2.16
CA GLN A 181 24.58 -1.61 -2.07
C GLN A 181 24.52 -0.80 -0.78
N TYR A 182 23.86 0.35 -0.85
CA TYR A 182 23.59 1.17 0.32
C TYR A 182 22.14 1.63 0.32
N THR A 183 21.44 1.42 1.43
CA THR A 183 20.04 1.80 1.64
C THR A 183 19.97 2.69 2.87
N TRP A 184 19.24 3.80 2.76
CA TRP A 184 19.02 4.72 3.87
C TRP A 184 17.56 5.22 3.89
N ILE A 185 17.15 5.69 5.07
CA ILE A 185 15.84 6.31 5.28
C ILE A 185 15.95 7.80 4.99
N VAL A 186 14.94 8.33 4.32
CA VAL A 186 14.74 9.74 4.04
C VAL A 186 13.43 10.16 4.71
N ASP A 187 13.51 11.28 5.42
CA ASP A 187 12.50 11.83 6.31
C ASP A 187 11.66 12.94 5.68
#